data_AF-A0A968PVG9-F1
#
_entry.id   AF-A0A968PVG9-F1
#
_cell.length_a   1.000
_cell.length_b   1.000
_cell.length_c   1.000
_cell.angle_alpha   90.00
_cell.angle_beta   90.00
_cell.angle_gamma   90.00
#
_symmetry.space_group_name_H-M   'P 1'
#
loop_
_entity.id
_entity.type
_entity.pdbx_description
1 polymer ?
#
loop_
_entity_poly.entity_id
_entity_poly.type
_entity_poly.pdbx_seq_one_letter_code
_entity_poly.pdbx_strand_id
1 'polypeptide(L)'
;MLSENSLFSTNRFTSLRNNCPICQGIRHDCRQNTELEITHCRHDVSSVPGFQFIGQDKIGFNMWVANDGKTTETTKTTDSETRRRRSARQESQKKLNDRADRSVNSLNRLSIPDRDRAIQELLAQLDLSPTHLQNLRDRGLSDNQIERGMFRSVVPWQSVNNINARLAGVSDGSDGTGQKLSVSGSGTICPIWDVSGRIIGWQTRFDRSKDGKYRWPTSRNQQNPNGATAHLPNGEMPLSCCRPTTLLPDPQNSTSPHQSINLAEGFLKPYIAAQQIERVFIGAAGGNFSASPQTLKTYLDTLSTELSTKLVRLYPDAGAIANFNVLRQYQKAIALVTGWGYEVEIAWWKQFDKNTHADIDELTAAQLSEITYITPAAFFSLCDRDMQNRLADR
;
A
#
# COMPACT_ATOMS: atom_id res chain seq x y z
N MET A 1 45.08 10.77 -14.08
CA MET A 1 44.28 11.91 -14.59
C MET A 1 44.28 11.86 -16.10
N LEU A 2 43.26 11.27 -16.70
CA LEU A 2 42.86 11.51 -18.08
C LEU A 2 41.33 11.50 -18.06
N SER A 3 40.77 12.65 -18.41
CA SER A 3 39.35 12.97 -18.32
C SER A 3 38.54 12.19 -19.35
N GLU A 4 37.54 11.45 -18.86
CA GLU A 4 36.36 11.09 -19.62
C GLU A 4 35.69 12.37 -20.12
N ASN A 5 35.53 12.50 -21.44
CA ASN A 5 34.49 13.34 -22.00
C ASN A 5 34.14 12.89 -23.43
N SER A 6 32.84 12.83 -23.68
CA SER A 6 32.19 12.77 -25.00
C SER A 6 32.03 11.38 -25.64
N LEU A 7 31.31 10.50 -24.95
CA LEU A 7 30.34 9.62 -25.63
C LEU A 7 28.95 10.15 -25.29
N PHE A 8 28.08 10.31 -26.30
CA PHE A 8 26.72 10.90 -26.26
C PHE A 8 26.61 12.43 -26.40
N SER A 9 26.70 12.91 -27.64
CA SER A 9 25.90 14.06 -28.08
C SER A 9 25.62 13.96 -29.58
N THR A 10 24.60 13.19 -29.96
CA THR A 10 23.92 13.45 -31.24
C THR A 10 23.00 14.63 -30.99
N ASN A 11 23.48 15.84 -31.28
CA ASN A 11 22.64 17.03 -31.25
C ASN A 11 21.47 16.78 -32.23
N ARG A 12 20.27 16.53 -31.69
CA ARG A 12 19.04 16.27 -32.46
C ARG A 12 18.58 17.49 -33.28
N PHE A 13 19.27 18.61 -33.12
CA PHE A 13 18.99 19.86 -33.79
C PHE A 13 20.23 20.39 -34.49
N THR A 14 20.06 20.73 -35.77
CA THR A 14 21.08 21.41 -36.58
C THR A 14 20.66 22.86 -36.76
N SER A 15 21.60 23.79 -36.52
CA SER A 15 21.36 25.21 -36.77
C SER A 15 21.27 25.48 -38.27
N LEU A 16 20.20 26.15 -38.71
CA LEU A 16 19.99 26.51 -40.12
C LEU A 16 20.69 27.82 -40.50
N ARG A 17 20.95 28.71 -39.52
CA ARG A 17 21.55 30.04 -39.75
C ARG A 17 20.84 30.74 -40.92
N ASN A 18 21.55 31.06 -42.00
CA ASN A 18 21.02 31.80 -43.14
C ASN A 18 20.23 30.92 -44.13
N ASN A 19 20.25 29.60 -43.95
CA ASN A 19 19.63 28.63 -44.87
C ASN A 19 18.26 28.15 -44.37
N CYS A 20 17.55 28.96 -43.58
CA CYS A 20 16.23 28.57 -43.11
C CYS A 20 15.21 28.64 -44.26
N PRO A 21 14.51 27.54 -44.62
CA PRO A 21 13.55 27.56 -45.72
C PRO A 21 12.27 28.35 -45.40
N ILE A 22 12.02 28.67 -44.13
CA ILE A 22 10.82 29.40 -43.68
C ILE A 22 11.03 30.91 -43.77
N CYS A 23 12.14 31.42 -43.25
CA CYS A 23 12.44 32.85 -43.23
C CYS A 23 13.51 33.29 -44.23
N GLN A 24 14.02 32.37 -45.05
CA GLN A 24 15.04 32.63 -46.07
C GLN A 24 16.26 33.39 -45.55
N GLY A 25 16.65 33.10 -44.30
CA GLY A 25 17.84 33.68 -43.67
C GLY A 25 17.64 35.01 -42.95
N ILE A 26 16.41 35.52 -42.83
CA ILE A 26 16.10 36.73 -42.05
C ILE A 26 16.48 36.57 -40.57
N ARG A 27 16.45 35.34 -40.05
CA ARG A 27 16.83 35.02 -38.67
C ARG A 27 17.94 33.98 -38.64
N HIS A 28 18.87 34.12 -37.70
CA HIS A 28 20.01 33.23 -37.54
C HIS A 28 19.82 32.16 -36.45
N ASP A 29 18.75 32.25 -35.64
CA ASP A 29 18.44 31.33 -34.55
C ASP A 29 17.57 30.13 -34.97
N CYS A 30 17.29 30.00 -36.27
CA CYS A 30 16.52 28.89 -36.83
C CYS A 30 17.27 27.56 -36.72
N ARG A 31 16.53 26.48 -36.49
CA ARG A 31 17.09 25.14 -36.33
C ARG A 31 16.17 24.10 -36.96
N GLN A 32 16.73 22.95 -37.33
CA GLN A 32 15.99 21.81 -37.83
C GLN A 32 16.21 20.61 -36.92
N ASN A 33 15.14 19.94 -36.55
CA ASN A 33 15.23 18.62 -35.91
C ASN A 33 15.60 17.60 -36.98
N THR A 34 16.75 16.93 -36.86
CA THR A 34 17.25 15.99 -37.88
C THR A 34 16.60 14.61 -37.82
N GLU A 35 15.90 14.29 -36.73
CA GLU A 35 15.18 13.03 -36.54
C GLU A 35 13.75 13.09 -37.09
N LEU A 36 13.11 14.26 -36.98
CA LEU A 36 11.71 14.47 -37.38
C LEU A 36 11.56 15.38 -38.60
N GLU A 37 12.67 15.88 -39.13
CA GLU A 37 12.74 16.83 -40.26
C GLU A 37 11.93 18.13 -40.07
N ILE A 38 11.58 18.47 -38.81
CA ILE A 38 10.82 19.67 -38.45
C ILE A 38 11.72 20.90 -38.46
N THR A 39 11.33 21.94 -39.17
CA THR A 39 11.99 23.25 -39.15
C THR A 39 11.37 24.16 -38.08
N HIS A 40 12.20 24.65 -37.16
CA HIS A 40 11.83 25.62 -36.13
C HIS A 40 12.26 27.03 -36.55
N CYS A 41 11.30 27.94 -36.68
CA CYS A 41 11.54 29.34 -37.05
C CYS A 41 10.67 30.29 -36.22
N ARG A 42 11.18 31.45 -35.83
CA ARG A 42 10.44 32.50 -35.10
C ARG A 42 10.06 33.70 -35.96
N HIS A 43 10.26 33.60 -37.26
CA HIS A 43 9.83 34.66 -38.15
C HIS A 43 8.31 34.64 -38.27
N ASP A 44 7.72 35.83 -38.29
CA ASP A 44 6.27 36.01 -38.38
C ASP A 44 5.86 35.80 -39.85
N VAL A 45 5.49 34.58 -40.17
CA VAL A 45 5.07 34.17 -41.51
C VAL A 45 3.78 33.39 -41.38
N SER A 46 2.74 33.85 -42.05
CA SER A 46 1.40 33.25 -41.99
C SER A 46 1.25 32.01 -42.88
N SER A 47 2.02 31.91 -43.97
CA SER A 47 2.08 30.72 -44.82
C SER A 47 3.41 30.63 -45.58
N VAL A 48 3.91 29.41 -45.76
CA VAL A 48 5.12 29.13 -46.53
C VAL A 48 4.81 28.05 -47.58
N PRO A 49 4.99 28.33 -48.89
CA PRO A 49 4.77 27.34 -49.93
C PRO A 49 5.58 26.06 -49.70
N GLY A 50 4.93 24.91 -49.78
CA GLY A 50 5.56 23.60 -49.56
C GLY A 50 5.81 23.24 -48.10
N PHE A 51 5.32 24.03 -47.13
CA PHE A 51 5.44 23.74 -45.70
C PHE A 51 4.10 23.85 -44.98
N GLN A 52 3.86 22.95 -44.02
CA GLN A 52 2.69 22.95 -43.15
C GLN A 52 3.09 23.36 -41.73
N PHE A 53 2.35 24.32 -41.16
CA PHE A 53 2.49 24.71 -39.75
C PHE A 53 1.87 23.65 -38.83
N ILE A 54 2.64 23.16 -37.86
CA ILE A 54 2.21 22.10 -36.93
C ILE A 54 2.13 22.56 -35.46
N GLY A 55 2.34 23.85 -35.19
CA GLY A 55 2.25 24.45 -33.87
C GLY A 55 3.54 25.14 -33.42
N GLN A 56 3.63 25.47 -32.14
CA GLN A 56 4.74 26.19 -31.55
C GLN A 56 5.44 25.33 -30.49
N ASP A 57 6.78 25.38 -30.43
CA ASP A 57 7.53 24.72 -29.36
C ASP A 57 7.45 25.50 -28.04
N LYS A 58 7.90 24.87 -26.94
CA LYS A 58 7.83 25.45 -25.59
C LYS A 58 8.60 26.76 -25.41
N ILE A 59 9.50 27.10 -26.32
CA ILE A 59 10.32 28.32 -26.26
C ILE A 59 9.97 29.31 -27.38
N GLY A 60 8.81 29.09 -28.02
CA GLY A 60 8.18 30.05 -28.92
C GLY A 60 8.56 29.93 -30.39
N PHE A 61 9.22 28.87 -30.86
CA PHE A 61 9.44 28.67 -32.30
C PHE A 61 8.23 28.07 -33.00
N ASN A 62 7.83 28.67 -34.11
CA ASN A 62 6.88 28.08 -35.05
C ASN A 62 7.52 26.86 -35.69
N MET A 63 6.81 25.73 -35.69
CA MET A 63 7.27 24.44 -36.20
C MET A 63 6.60 24.15 -37.54
N TRP A 64 7.42 23.80 -38.53
CA TRP A 64 7.02 23.60 -39.91
C TRP A 64 7.54 22.27 -40.45
N VAL A 65 6.71 21.54 -41.19
CA VAL A 65 7.10 20.29 -41.88
C VAL A 65 6.96 20.49 -43.38
N ALA A 66 7.88 19.92 -44.17
CA ALA A 66 7.74 19.93 -45.62
C ALA A 66 6.47 19.13 -45.98
N ASN A 67 5.60 19.71 -46.81
CA ASN A 67 4.38 19.07 -47.26
C ASN A 67 4.62 18.54 -48.68
N ASP A 68 4.95 17.26 -48.77
CA ASP A 68 5.24 16.50 -49.99
C ASP A 68 3.97 16.05 -50.76
N GLY A 69 2.85 16.74 -50.54
CA GLY A 69 1.62 16.57 -51.33
C GLY A 69 0.89 15.25 -51.09
N LYS A 70 1.27 14.48 -50.07
CA LYS A 70 0.55 13.27 -49.63
C LYS A 70 -0.04 13.45 -48.25
N THR A 71 -1.18 14.14 -48.15
CA THR A 71 -1.98 14.08 -46.93
C THR A 71 -3.47 14.12 -47.21
N THR A 72 -4.14 13.01 -46.93
CA THR A 72 -5.47 13.00 -46.32
C THR A 72 -5.68 11.69 -45.53
N GLU A 73 -6.12 11.84 -44.26
CA GLU A 73 -6.82 10.87 -43.40
C GLU A 73 -6.12 9.98 -42.35
N THR A 74 -4.79 9.86 -42.26
CA THR A 74 -4.19 8.86 -41.32
C THR A 74 -3.71 9.39 -39.96
N THR A 75 -3.80 10.69 -39.64
CA THR A 75 -3.04 11.29 -38.52
C THR A 75 -3.78 11.47 -37.18
N LYS A 76 -5.09 11.21 -37.08
CA LYS A 76 -5.81 11.30 -35.78
C LYS A 76 -5.91 9.98 -35.01
N THR A 77 -5.86 8.83 -35.69
CA THR A 77 -5.95 7.51 -35.05
C THR A 77 -4.61 7.03 -34.49
N THR A 78 -3.50 7.37 -35.15
CA THR A 78 -2.14 6.89 -34.81
C THR A 78 -1.57 7.46 -33.51
N ASP A 79 -1.93 8.69 -33.08
CA ASP A 79 -1.40 9.27 -31.83
C ASP A 79 -2.02 8.58 -30.59
N SER A 80 -3.31 8.25 -30.65
CA SER A 80 -3.99 7.53 -29.55
C SER A 80 -3.46 6.10 -29.38
N GLU A 81 -3.24 5.39 -30.48
CA GLU A 81 -2.71 4.02 -30.48
C GLU A 81 -1.23 3.98 -30.10
N THR A 82 -0.43 4.93 -30.60
CA THR A 82 0.98 5.05 -30.24
C THR A 82 1.15 5.36 -28.74
N ARG A 83 0.33 6.26 -28.18
CA ARG A 83 0.31 6.54 -26.73
C ARG A 83 -0.13 5.32 -25.93
N ARG A 84 -1.17 4.60 -26.36
CA ARG A 84 -1.61 3.35 -25.72
C ARG A 84 -0.53 2.28 -25.74
N ARG A 85 0.15 2.08 -26.88
CA ARG A 85 1.27 1.14 -27.03
C ARG A 85 2.47 1.53 -26.16
N ARG A 86 2.80 2.82 -26.08
CA ARG A 86 3.86 3.32 -25.20
C ARG A 86 3.53 3.13 -23.72
N SER A 87 2.29 3.44 -23.32
CA SER A 87 1.79 3.20 -21.96
C SER A 87 1.80 1.71 -21.62
N ALA A 88 1.33 0.85 -22.52
CA ALA A 88 1.32 -0.60 -22.34
C ALA A 88 2.74 -1.18 -22.27
N ARG A 89 3.68 -0.68 -23.08
CA ARG A 89 5.11 -1.07 -23.00
C ARG A 89 5.75 -0.61 -21.70
N GLN A 90 5.50 0.63 -21.27
CA GLN A 90 5.99 1.14 -19.98
C GLN A 90 5.40 0.34 -18.81
N GLU A 91 4.12 0.01 -18.86
CA GLU A 91 3.46 -0.80 -17.83
C GLU A 91 3.97 -2.24 -17.84
N SER A 92 4.19 -2.83 -19.01
CA SER A 92 4.79 -4.16 -19.16
C SER A 92 6.22 -4.19 -18.63
N GLN A 93 7.04 -3.20 -18.99
CA GLN A 93 8.41 -3.07 -18.49
C GLN A 93 8.43 -2.85 -16.97
N LYS A 94 7.51 -2.02 -16.45
CA LYS A 94 7.33 -1.84 -15.01
C LYS A 94 6.95 -3.16 -14.33
N LYS A 95 6.01 -3.93 -14.88
CA LYS A 95 5.62 -5.25 -14.37
C LYS A 95 6.77 -6.26 -14.41
N LEU A 96 7.61 -6.22 -15.45
CA LEU A 96 8.79 -7.08 -15.57
C LEU A 96 9.85 -6.71 -14.54
N ASN A 97 10.14 -5.42 -14.35
CA ASN A 97 11.04 -4.94 -13.31
C ASN A 97 10.49 -5.27 -11.92
N ASP A 98 9.20 -5.03 -11.67
CA ASP A 98 8.52 -5.39 -10.42
C ASP A 98 8.61 -6.92 -10.16
N ARG A 99 8.50 -7.75 -11.20
CA ARG A 99 8.66 -9.21 -11.09
C ARG A 99 10.11 -9.62 -10.79
N ALA A 100 11.08 -9.02 -11.47
CA ALA A 100 12.50 -9.26 -11.23
C ALA A 100 12.89 -8.83 -9.81
N ASP A 101 12.46 -7.64 -9.38
CA ASP A 101 12.65 -7.14 -8.03
C ASP A 101 11.96 -8.04 -7.00
N ARG A 102 10.75 -8.54 -7.27
CA ARG A 102 10.07 -9.50 -6.39
C ARG A 102 10.83 -10.82 -6.29
N SER A 103 11.42 -11.30 -7.39
CA SER A 103 12.20 -12.54 -7.44
C SER A 103 13.50 -12.42 -6.62
N VAL A 104 14.25 -11.33 -6.80
CA VAL A 104 15.47 -11.07 -6.02
C VAL A 104 15.13 -10.84 -4.54
N ASN A 105 14.05 -10.11 -4.25
CA ASN A 105 13.60 -9.89 -2.88
C ASN A 105 12.97 -11.12 -2.23
N SER A 106 12.50 -12.13 -2.97
CA SER A 106 11.93 -13.34 -2.35
C SER A 106 13.03 -14.24 -1.77
N LEU A 107 14.19 -14.32 -2.43
CA LEU A 107 15.36 -15.06 -1.95
C LEU A 107 15.98 -14.47 -0.67
N ASN A 108 15.81 -13.16 -0.45
CA ASN A 108 16.29 -12.47 0.74
C ASN A 108 15.30 -12.45 1.92
N ARG A 109 14.07 -12.99 1.75
CA ARG A 109 13.07 -13.02 2.84
C ARG A 109 13.34 -14.17 3.78
N LEU A 110 13.29 -13.86 5.07
CA LEU A 110 13.32 -14.87 6.12
C LEU A 110 12.08 -15.78 6.04
N SER A 111 12.29 -17.07 6.31
CA SER A 111 11.19 -18.02 6.51
C SER A 111 10.30 -17.57 7.68
N ILE A 112 9.05 -18.02 7.75
CA ILE A 112 8.15 -17.62 8.85
C ILE A 112 8.75 -17.95 10.24
N PRO A 113 9.31 -19.15 10.50
CA PRO A 113 9.97 -19.43 11.77
C PRO A 113 11.20 -18.54 12.06
N ASP A 114 12.02 -18.25 11.06
CA ASP A 114 13.19 -17.39 11.25
C ASP A 114 12.79 -15.92 11.48
N ARG A 115 11.67 -15.47 10.89
CA ARG A 115 11.09 -14.15 11.17
C ARG A 115 10.62 -14.06 12.61
N ASP A 116 9.86 -15.05 13.07
CA ASP A 116 9.36 -15.10 14.44
C ASP A 116 10.51 -15.03 15.44
N ARG A 117 11.53 -15.88 15.28
CA ARG A 117 12.74 -15.85 16.11
C ARG A 117 13.40 -14.46 16.11
N ALA A 118 13.68 -13.91 14.93
CA ALA A 118 14.35 -12.61 14.83
C ALA A 118 13.52 -11.45 15.40
N ILE A 119 12.19 -11.50 15.28
CA ILE A 119 11.31 -10.48 15.86
C ILE A 119 11.25 -10.63 17.38
N GLN A 120 11.16 -11.85 17.92
CA GLN A 120 11.21 -12.05 19.37
C GLN A 120 12.54 -11.58 19.97
N GLU A 121 13.67 -11.90 19.33
CA GLU A 121 15.00 -11.38 19.70
C GLU A 121 15.05 -9.85 19.70
N LEU A 122 14.40 -9.21 18.72
CA LEU A 122 14.28 -7.76 18.65
C LEU A 122 13.43 -7.20 19.79
N LEU A 123 12.21 -7.72 19.98
CA LEU A 123 11.28 -7.20 20.99
C LEU A 123 11.79 -7.40 22.42
N ALA A 124 12.65 -8.39 22.65
CA ALA A 124 13.32 -8.60 23.92
C ALA A 124 14.32 -7.49 24.29
N GLN A 125 14.80 -6.71 23.31
CA GLN A 125 15.73 -5.59 23.53
C GLN A 125 15.04 -4.24 23.71
N LEU A 126 13.72 -4.21 23.64
CA LEU A 126 12.94 -2.98 23.68
C LEU A 126 12.05 -2.99 24.93
N ASP A 127 11.77 -1.80 25.44
CA ASP A 127 10.84 -1.57 26.54
C ASP A 127 9.54 -0.94 26.03
N LEU A 128 8.48 -1.03 26.83
CA LEU A 128 7.26 -0.28 26.62
C LEU A 128 7.26 0.94 27.56
N SER A 129 7.25 2.15 26.97
CA SER A 129 7.26 3.39 27.75
C SER A 129 5.98 3.53 28.58
N PRO A 130 6.04 4.20 29.76
CA PRO A 130 4.85 4.42 30.58
C PRO A 130 3.72 5.14 29.83
N THR A 131 4.05 6.09 28.95
CA THR A 131 3.07 6.80 28.13
C THR A 131 2.35 5.86 27.15
N HIS A 132 3.10 4.98 26.47
CA HIS A 132 2.48 4.02 25.55
C HIS A 132 1.70 2.94 26.28
N LEU A 133 2.19 2.48 27.43
CA LEU A 133 1.47 1.57 28.32
C LEU A 133 0.12 2.19 28.73
N GLN A 134 0.10 3.45 29.16
CA GLN A 134 -1.15 4.12 29.53
C GLN A 134 -2.09 4.27 28.33
N ASN A 135 -1.59 4.62 27.15
CA ASN A 135 -2.42 4.70 25.94
C ASN A 135 -3.08 3.35 25.58
N LEU A 136 -2.42 2.22 25.86
CA LEU A 136 -3.00 0.88 25.64
C LEU A 136 -4.06 0.55 26.71
N ARG A 137 -3.82 0.94 27.97
CA ARG A 137 -4.78 0.79 29.08
C ARG A 137 -6.03 1.64 28.87
N ASP A 138 -5.87 2.87 28.40
CA ASP A 138 -6.98 3.78 28.09
C ASP A 138 -7.90 3.22 26.98
N ARG A 139 -7.37 2.29 26.17
CA ARG A 139 -8.12 1.54 25.16
C ARG A 139 -8.68 0.20 25.68
N GLY A 140 -8.69 0.03 27.00
CA GLY A 140 -9.33 -1.11 27.67
C GLY A 140 -8.50 -2.39 27.72
N LEU A 141 -7.20 -2.36 27.41
CA LEU A 141 -6.33 -3.52 27.59
C LEU A 141 -5.85 -3.65 29.03
N SER A 142 -5.92 -4.86 29.58
CA SER A 142 -5.28 -5.21 30.85
C SER A 142 -3.77 -5.39 30.70
N ASP A 143 -3.02 -5.32 31.81
CA ASP A 143 -1.57 -5.51 31.79
C ASP A 143 -1.15 -6.87 31.21
N ASN A 144 -1.91 -7.94 31.51
CA ASN A 144 -1.64 -9.26 30.95
C ASN A 144 -1.88 -9.31 29.43
N GLN A 145 -2.92 -8.63 28.94
CA GLN A 145 -3.16 -8.50 27.50
C GLN A 145 -2.06 -7.67 26.84
N ILE A 146 -1.59 -6.60 27.47
CA ILE A 146 -0.49 -5.78 26.93
C ILE A 146 0.81 -6.58 26.86
N GLU A 147 1.12 -7.35 27.91
CA GLU A 147 2.28 -8.24 27.97
C GLU A 147 2.24 -9.28 26.85
N ARG A 148 1.10 -10.00 26.71
CA ARG A 148 0.89 -10.99 25.64
C ARG A 148 0.86 -10.36 24.24
N GLY A 149 0.46 -9.10 24.13
CA GLY A 149 0.47 -8.35 22.87
C GLY A 149 1.86 -7.96 22.41
N MET A 150 2.88 -8.07 23.27
CA MET A 150 4.29 -7.78 22.99
C MET A 150 4.54 -6.39 22.39
N PHE A 151 3.71 -5.40 22.75
CA PHE A 151 3.90 -4.02 22.32
C PHE A 151 5.23 -3.47 22.86
N ARG A 152 5.93 -2.68 22.04
CA ARG A 152 7.21 -2.06 22.40
C ARG A 152 7.27 -0.62 21.95
N SER A 153 8.01 0.20 22.66
CA SER A 153 8.30 1.57 22.27
C SER A 153 9.60 1.62 21.50
N VAL A 154 9.63 2.49 20.49
CA VAL A 154 10.83 2.76 19.71
C VAL A 154 11.11 4.25 19.68
N VAL A 155 12.39 4.57 19.60
CA VAL A 155 12.90 5.92 19.33
C VAL A 155 13.62 5.94 17.97
N PRO A 156 13.86 7.13 17.38
CA PRO A 156 14.53 7.23 16.10
C PRO A 156 15.88 6.52 16.09
N TRP A 157 16.13 5.68 15.09
CA TRP A 157 17.41 5.01 14.87
C TRP A 157 17.95 4.21 16.06
N GLN A 158 17.04 3.66 16.87
CA GLN A 158 17.39 2.93 18.09
C GLN A 158 18.35 1.77 17.81
N SER A 159 19.46 1.73 18.54
CA SER A 159 20.45 0.66 18.47
C SER A 159 19.85 -0.67 18.92
N VAL A 160 20.21 -1.72 18.19
CA VAL A 160 19.86 -3.12 18.48
C VAL A 160 21.09 -3.98 18.23
N ASN A 161 21.13 -5.19 18.76
CA ASN A 161 22.30 -6.06 18.64
C ASN A 161 21.89 -7.48 18.23
N ASN A 162 22.72 -8.13 17.42
CA ASN A 162 22.58 -9.53 17.02
C ASN A 162 21.22 -9.88 16.40
N ILE A 163 20.59 -8.95 15.71
CA ILE A 163 19.33 -9.20 14.99
C ILE A 163 19.65 -9.60 13.56
N ASN A 164 18.90 -10.55 13.00
CA ASN A 164 19.10 -10.95 11.62
C ASN A 164 18.90 -9.74 10.67
N ALA A 165 19.95 -9.34 9.94
CA ALA A 165 19.93 -8.17 9.05
C ALA A 165 18.96 -8.30 7.86
N ARG A 166 18.45 -9.51 7.58
CA ARG A 166 17.39 -9.75 6.59
C ARG A 166 15.99 -9.48 7.17
N LEU A 167 15.86 -9.15 8.46
CA LEU A 167 14.61 -8.69 9.03
C LEU A 167 14.32 -7.26 8.56
N ALA A 168 13.09 -7.05 8.09
CA ALA A 168 12.67 -5.73 7.62
C ALA A 168 12.85 -4.67 8.72
N GLY A 169 13.40 -3.51 8.37
CA GLY A 169 13.58 -2.41 9.32
C GLY A 169 14.79 -2.52 10.23
N VAL A 170 15.68 -3.49 10.01
CA VAL A 170 16.96 -3.63 10.73
C VAL A 170 18.10 -3.30 9.77
N SER A 171 19.01 -2.41 10.16
CA SER A 171 20.24 -2.19 9.41
C SER A 171 21.24 -3.34 9.62
N ASP A 172 22.07 -3.61 8.62
CA ASP A 172 23.15 -4.58 8.71
C ASP A 172 24.38 -4.07 9.47
N GLY A 173 24.36 -2.80 9.92
CA GLY A 173 25.48 -2.16 10.63
C GLY A 173 26.71 -1.92 9.74
N SER A 174 26.57 -2.01 8.42
CA SER A 174 27.66 -1.86 7.44
C SER A 174 28.32 -0.47 7.45
N ASP A 175 27.68 0.53 8.07
CA ASP A 175 28.22 1.87 8.26
C ASP A 175 29.18 2.00 9.47
N GLY A 176 29.46 0.89 10.16
CA GLY A 176 30.36 0.87 11.33
C GLY A 176 29.72 1.41 12.61
N THR A 177 28.44 1.78 12.59
CA THR A 177 27.71 2.33 13.76
C THR A 177 26.92 1.26 14.54
N GLY A 178 27.03 0.00 14.15
CA GLY A 178 26.25 -1.11 14.71
C GLY A 178 24.85 -1.21 14.11
N GLN A 179 24.11 -2.24 14.51
CA GLN A 179 22.74 -2.42 14.02
C GLN A 179 21.79 -1.42 14.69
N LYS A 180 20.84 -0.93 13.90
CA LYS A 180 19.80 0.00 14.34
C LYS A 180 18.48 -0.29 13.66
N LEU A 181 17.41 0.11 14.31
CA LEU A 181 16.08 0.14 13.72
C LEU A 181 15.95 1.31 12.74
N SER A 182 15.50 1.01 11.52
CA SER A 182 15.21 1.99 10.47
C SER A 182 13.85 2.68 10.73
N VAL A 183 13.75 3.36 11.86
CA VAL A 183 12.57 4.09 12.31
C VAL A 183 12.96 5.56 12.50
N SER A 184 12.24 6.48 11.85
CA SER A 184 12.61 7.91 11.78
C SER A 184 11.99 8.79 12.89
N GLY A 185 11.24 8.20 13.81
CA GLY A 185 10.39 8.90 14.77
C GLY A 185 10.05 7.98 15.95
N SER A 186 9.70 8.57 17.08
CA SER A 186 9.21 7.78 18.22
C SER A 186 7.82 7.19 17.94
N GLY A 187 7.57 6.02 18.50
CA GLY A 187 6.28 5.36 18.35
C GLY A 187 6.16 4.04 19.09
N THR A 188 5.05 3.36 18.84
CA THR A 188 4.73 2.02 19.37
C THR A 188 4.79 0.98 18.26
N ILE A 189 5.57 -0.08 18.44
CA ILE A 189 5.52 -1.30 17.62
C ILE A 189 4.23 -2.05 17.96
N CYS A 190 3.44 -2.34 16.92
CA CYS A 190 2.28 -3.21 16.96
C CYS A 190 2.63 -4.53 16.24
N PRO A 191 2.87 -5.64 16.98
CA PRO A 191 3.20 -6.94 16.39
C PRO A 191 2.06 -7.50 15.53
N ILE A 192 2.43 -8.34 14.56
CA ILE A 192 1.52 -9.00 13.62
C ILE A 192 1.72 -10.50 13.76
N TRP A 193 0.64 -11.21 14.05
CA TRP A 193 0.66 -12.62 14.37
C TRP A 193 0.12 -13.45 13.21
N ASP A 194 0.68 -14.62 12.93
CA ASP A 194 0.05 -15.55 12.01
C ASP A 194 -1.02 -16.42 12.68
N VAL A 195 -1.73 -17.21 11.89
CA VAL A 195 -2.78 -18.10 12.40
C VAL A 195 -2.25 -19.17 13.38
N SER A 196 -0.94 -19.45 13.38
CA SER A 196 -0.27 -20.37 14.30
C SER A 196 0.28 -19.69 15.55
N GLY A 197 0.08 -18.38 15.72
CA GLY A 197 0.56 -17.63 16.87
C GLY A 197 2.03 -17.22 16.81
N ARG A 198 2.65 -17.20 15.62
CA ARG A 198 4.03 -16.69 15.40
C ARG A 198 4.01 -15.22 15.04
N ILE A 199 5.00 -14.45 15.45
CA ILE A 199 5.12 -13.04 15.07
C ILE A 199 5.80 -12.96 13.69
N ILE A 200 5.09 -12.45 12.70
CA ILE A 200 5.54 -12.44 11.30
C ILE A 200 5.87 -11.03 10.79
N GLY A 201 5.66 -10.01 11.60
CA GLY A 201 5.99 -8.63 11.28
C GLY A 201 5.47 -7.66 12.34
N TRP A 202 5.53 -6.38 12.02
CA TRP A 202 4.91 -5.33 12.81
C TRP A 202 4.59 -4.10 11.95
N GLN A 203 3.80 -3.18 12.50
CA GLN A 203 3.80 -1.77 12.08
C GLN A 203 4.20 -0.90 13.25
N THR A 204 4.87 0.21 12.96
CA THR A 204 5.14 1.26 13.96
C THR A 204 4.05 2.33 13.87
N ARG A 205 3.33 2.55 14.97
CA ARG A 205 2.42 3.67 15.19
C ARG A 205 3.23 4.86 15.71
N PHE A 206 3.42 5.90 14.92
CA PHE A 206 4.21 7.07 15.33
C PHE A 206 3.43 7.99 16.26
N ASP A 207 4.12 8.59 17.23
CA ASP A 207 3.52 9.53 18.20
C ASP A 207 3.11 10.83 17.53
N ARG A 208 3.94 11.29 16.61
CA ARG A 208 3.71 12.48 15.78
C ARG A 208 3.91 12.07 14.33
N SER A 209 2.86 12.12 13.52
CA SER A 209 2.95 11.80 12.09
C SER A 209 2.51 12.98 11.23
N LYS A 210 3.42 13.48 10.39
CA LYS A 210 3.06 14.25 9.19
C LYS A 210 2.71 13.32 8.01
N ASP A 211 3.45 12.21 7.88
CA ASP A 211 3.33 11.24 6.80
C ASP A 211 2.79 9.89 7.29
N GLY A 212 1.49 9.85 7.62
CA GLY A 212 0.76 8.63 8.00
C GLY A 212 1.09 8.10 9.41
N LYS A 213 0.04 7.70 10.14
CA LYS A 213 0.11 7.25 11.54
C LYS A 213 0.85 5.92 11.72
N TYR A 214 0.73 5.00 10.75
CA TYR A 214 1.32 3.66 10.79
C TYR A 214 2.28 3.45 9.62
N ARG A 215 3.46 2.87 9.87
CA ARG A 215 4.40 2.52 8.79
C ARG A 215 4.94 1.11 8.95
N TRP A 216 5.20 0.49 7.81
CA TRP A 216 5.87 -0.80 7.73
C TRP A 216 7.38 -0.63 7.98
N PRO A 217 8.02 -1.56 8.69
CA PRO A 217 9.46 -1.60 8.76
C PRO A 217 10.04 -1.92 7.38
N THR A 218 11.13 -1.25 7.04
CA THR A 218 11.88 -1.48 5.82
C THR A 218 13.34 -1.10 6.04
N SER A 219 14.27 -1.93 5.58
CA SER A 219 15.69 -1.56 5.46
C SER A 219 16.03 -1.11 4.04
N ARG A 220 15.05 -1.13 3.12
CA ARG A 220 15.19 -0.58 1.77
C ARG A 220 15.30 0.93 1.79
N ASN A 221 16.38 1.45 1.21
CA ASN A 221 16.60 2.89 1.00
C ASN A 221 17.50 3.10 -0.24
N GLN A 222 17.93 4.34 -0.48
CA GLN A 222 18.75 4.68 -1.66
C GLN A 222 20.13 3.98 -1.63
N GLN A 223 20.70 3.79 -0.45
CA GLN A 223 21.99 3.13 -0.24
C GLN A 223 21.85 1.60 -0.19
N ASN A 224 20.67 1.08 0.15
CA ASN A 224 20.32 -0.33 0.20
C ASN A 224 19.02 -0.60 -0.59
N PRO A 225 19.06 -0.57 -1.94
CA PRO A 225 17.87 -0.77 -2.76
C PRO A 225 17.27 -2.18 -2.66
N ASN A 226 18.08 -3.16 -2.22
CA ASN A 226 17.69 -4.55 -2.01
C ASN A 226 17.35 -4.85 -0.55
N GLY A 227 17.20 -3.82 0.29
CA GLY A 227 16.87 -3.98 1.70
C GLY A 227 15.53 -4.70 1.92
N ALA A 228 15.46 -5.41 3.04
CA ALA A 228 14.30 -6.20 3.42
C ALA A 228 13.06 -5.32 3.63
N THR A 229 11.92 -5.83 3.18
CA THR A 229 10.60 -5.19 3.33
C THR A 229 9.67 -6.11 4.10
N ALA A 230 8.58 -5.58 4.64
CA ALA A 230 7.65 -6.33 5.46
C ALA A 230 6.94 -7.52 4.78
N HIS A 231 7.00 -7.63 3.44
CA HIS A 231 6.31 -8.69 2.70
C HIS A 231 6.72 -10.10 3.16
N LEU A 232 5.76 -11.01 3.19
CA LEU A 232 5.93 -12.44 3.49
C LEU A 232 6.69 -13.18 2.36
N PRO A 233 7.24 -14.39 2.61
CA PRO A 233 7.92 -15.17 1.58
C PRO A 233 7.11 -15.38 0.30
N ASN A 234 5.78 -15.48 0.40
CA ASN A 234 4.87 -15.66 -0.73
C ASN A 234 4.65 -14.38 -1.56
N GLY A 235 5.24 -13.24 -1.21
CA GLY A 235 5.05 -11.98 -1.92
C GLY A 235 4.05 -11.03 -1.28
N GLU A 236 3.17 -11.52 -0.42
CA GLU A 236 2.04 -10.77 0.13
C GLU A 236 2.41 -9.90 1.32
N MET A 237 1.54 -8.97 1.69
CA MET A 237 1.68 -8.23 2.94
C MET A 237 1.19 -9.07 4.12
N PRO A 238 1.79 -8.94 5.31
CA PRO A 238 1.30 -9.64 6.49
C PRO A 238 -0.15 -9.26 6.83
N LEU A 239 -0.94 -10.27 7.19
CA LEU A 239 -2.20 -10.11 7.92
C LEU A 239 -1.97 -10.56 9.36
N SER A 240 -2.64 -9.93 10.33
CA SER A 240 -2.54 -10.36 11.74
C SER A 240 -3.70 -11.24 12.10
N CYS A 241 -3.49 -12.38 12.75
CA CYS A 241 -4.51 -13.20 13.37
C CYS A 241 -4.46 -13.00 14.89
N CYS A 242 -5.32 -12.13 15.40
CA CYS A 242 -5.41 -11.76 16.80
C CYS A 242 -6.40 -12.69 17.52
N ARG A 243 -5.93 -13.35 18.58
CA ARG A 243 -6.77 -14.20 19.44
C ARG A 243 -6.98 -13.54 20.81
N PRO A 244 -8.10 -13.79 21.48
CA PRO A 244 -8.26 -13.41 22.87
C PRO A 244 -7.23 -14.12 23.75
N THR A 245 -6.85 -13.48 24.85
CA THR A 245 -6.00 -14.09 25.88
C THR A 245 -6.76 -15.11 26.72
N THR A 246 -8.09 -14.96 26.79
CA THR A 246 -9.01 -15.94 27.39
C THR A 246 -9.14 -17.14 26.46
N LEU A 247 -9.34 -18.33 27.06
CA LEU A 247 -9.55 -19.54 26.28
C LEU A 247 -10.86 -19.39 25.49
N LEU A 248 -10.77 -19.61 24.18
CA LEU A 248 -11.96 -19.67 23.35
C LEU A 248 -12.85 -20.82 23.84
N PRO A 249 -14.18 -20.64 23.91
CA PRO A 249 -15.09 -21.71 24.28
C PRO A 249 -14.89 -22.93 23.38
N ASP A 250 -14.89 -24.12 23.99
CA ASP A 250 -14.83 -25.38 23.25
C ASP A 250 -15.97 -25.42 22.21
N PRO A 251 -15.65 -25.52 20.90
CA PRO A 251 -16.66 -25.57 19.84
C PRO A 251 -17.72 -26.66 20.05
N GLN A 252 -17.38 -27.75 20.74
CA GLN A 252 -18.28 -28.87 21.02
C GLN A 252 -19.21 -28.63 22.23
N ASN A 253 -18.82 -27.75 23.16
CA ASN A 253 -19.53 -27.49 24.42
C ASN A 253 -20.06 -26.05 24.54
N SER A 254 -19.84 -25.21 23.54
CA SER A 254 -20.27 -23.81 23.55
C SER A 254 -21.71 -23.68 23.07
N THR A 255 -22.62 -23.37 23.98
CA THR A 255 -23.97 -22.89 23.67
C THR A 255 -23.99 -21.45 23.13
N SER A 256 -22.83 -20.82 22.90
CA SER A 256 -22.76 -19.48 22.31
C SER A 256 -23.08 -19.57 20.82
N PRO A 257 -24.22 -19.05 20.36
CA PRO A 257 -24.85 -19.50 19.11
C PRO A 257 -24.11 -19.14 17.81
N HIS A 258 -23.02 -18.37 17.85
CA HIS A 258 -22.29 -18.01 16.63
C HIS A 258 -20.80 -17.86 16.93
N GLN A 259 -19.97 -18.88 16.70
CA GLN A 259 -18.54 -18.64 16.50
C GLN A 259 -18.37 -17.98 15.12
N SER A 260 -17.61 -16.88 15.06
CA SER A 260 -17.39 -16.11 13.83
C SER A 260 -15.92 -15.75 13.70
N ILE A 261 -15.43 -15.71 12.47
CA ILE A 261 -14.11 -15.15 12.16
C ILE A 261 -14.31 -13.67 11.84
N ASN A 262 -13.60 -12.77 12.51
CA ASN A 262 -13.89 -11.34 12.41
C ASN A 262 -12.78 -10.62 11.64
N LEU A 263 -13.10 -9.58 10.87
CA LEU A 263 -12.15 -8.79 10.08
C LEU A 263 -12.21 -7.33 10.55
N ALA A 264 -11.07 -6.70 10.81
CA ALA A 264 -11.00 -5.27 11.13
C ALA A 264 -9.74 -4.61 10.54
N GLU A 265 -9.80 -3.31 10.28
CA GLU A 265 -8.68 -2.55 9.73
C GLU A 265 -7.55 -2.34 10.76
N GLY A 266 -6.31 -2.37 10.29
CA GLY A 266 -5.10 -2.15 11.09
C GLY A 266 -4.66 -3.41 11.84
N PHE A 267 -3.85 -3.20 12.88
CA PHE A 267 -3.28 -4.29 13.69
C PHE A 267 -3.52 -4.08 15.20
N LEU A 268 -3.42 -2.85 15.69
CA LEU A 268 -3.76 -2.53 17.08
C LEU A 268 -5.26 -2.70 17.36
N LYS A 269 -6.11 -2.19 16.46
CA LYS A 269 -7.56 -2.27 16.54
C LYS A 269 -8.08 -3.70 16.61
N PRO A 270 -7.75 -4.61 15.67
CA PRO A 270 -8.18 -6.01 15.77
C PRO A 270 -7.59 -6.74 16.98
N TYR A 271 -6.41 -6.36 17.46
CA TYR A 271 -5.88 -6.92 18.71
C TYR A 271 -6.77 -6.57 19.90
N ILE A 272 -7.13 -5.29 20.06
CA ILE A 272 -8.02 -4.82 21.12
C ILE A 272 -9.41 -5.44 20.99
N ALA A 273 -10.00 -5.42 19.80
CA ALA A 273 -11.32 -6.00 19.54
C ALA A 273 -11.37 -7.51 19.86
N ALA A 274 -10.29 -8.25 19.56
CA ALA A 274 -10.19 -9.66 19.92
C ALA A 274 -10.26 -9.87 21.43
N GLN A 275 -9.66 -8.98 22.23
CA GLN A 275 -9.69 -9.06 23.69
C GLN A 275 -11.05 -8.69 24.26
N GLN A 276 -11.66 -7.61 23.77
CA GLN A 276 -12.90 -7.07 24.33
C GLN A 276 -14.13 -7.90 23.97
N ILE A 277 -14.14 -8.48 22.76
CA ILE A 277 -15.28 -9.27 22.24
C ILE A 277 -15.04 -10.78 22.46
N GLU A 278 -13.84 -11.15 22.89
CA GLU A 278 -13.42 -12.54 23.11
C GLU A 278 -13.58 -13.42 21.87
N ARG A 279 -13.12 -12.90 20.72
CA ARG A 279 -13.23 -13.57 19.42
C ARG A 279 -11.96 -13.41 18.59
N VAL A 280 -11.79 -14.28 17.61
CA VAL A 280 -10.66 -14.16 16.67
C VAL A 280 -10.89 -13.04 15.68
N PHE A 281 -9.89 -12.17 15.51
CA PHE A 281 -9.88 -11.10 14.52
C PHE A 281 -8.71 -11.23 13.56
N ILE A 282 -8.96 -11.08 12.26
CA ILE A 282 -7.94 -10.88 11.25
C ILE A 282 -7.82 -9.37 10.97
N GLY A 283 -6.61 -8.87 11.09
CA GLY A 283 -6.23 -7.48 10.82
C GLY A 283 -5.51 -7.30 9.50
N ALA A 284 -5.83 -6.23 8.77
CA ALA A 284 -5.12 -5.82 7.57
C ALA A 284 -4.82 -4.32 7.56
N ALA A 285 -3.61 -3.93 7.18
CA ALA A 285 -3.27 -2.52 7.01
C ALA A 285 -4.19 -1.84 6.00
N GLY A 286 -4.85 -0.76 6.41
CA GLY A 286 -5.78 -0.01 5.56
C GLY A 286 -6.97 -0.84 5.08
N GLY A 287 -7.39 -1.87 5.83
CA GLY A 287 -8.53 -2.72 5.48
C GLY A 287 -8.33 -3.56 4.21
N ASN A 288 -7.09 -3.63 3.69
CA ASN A 288 -6.83 -4.18 2.36
C ASN A 288 -6.58 -5.70 2.36
N PHE A 289 -7.54 -6.47 2.87
CA PHE A 289 -7.47 -7.94 2.92
C PHE A 289 -7.23 -8.57 1.54
N SER A 290 -7.84 -7.97 0.49
CA SER A 290 -7.73 -8.45 -0.89
C SER A 290 -6.32 -8.36 -1.51
N ALA A 291 -5.40 -7.63 -0.87
CA ALA A 291 -3.99 -7.59 -1.31
C ALA A 291 -3.18 -8.81 -0.82
N SER A 292 -3.76 -9.68 0.00
CA SER A 292 -3.10 -10.89 0.50
C SER A 292 -4.04 -12.11 0.46
N PRO A 293 -4.61 -12.44 -0.71
CA PRO A 293 -5.62 -13.49 -0.84
C PRO A 293 -5.13 -14.89 -0.45
N GLN A 294 -3.86 -15.25 -0.67
CA GLN A 294 -3.34 -16.56 -0.26
C GLN A 294 -3.29 -16.66 1.27
N THR A 295 -2.71 -15.67 1.93
CA THR A 295 -2.64 -15.60 3.41
C THR A 295 -4.02 -15.55 4.02
N LEU A 296 -4.91 -14.71 3.49
CA LEU A 296 -6.29 -14.59 3.97
C LEU A 296 -7.02 -15.93 3.86
N LYS A 297 -6.93 -16.61 2.71
CA LYS A 297 -7.59 -17.91 2.52
C LYS A 297 -7.05 -18.96 3.48
N THR A 298 -5.74 -19.04 3.66
CA THR A 298 -5.13 -19.95 4.64
C THR A 298 -5.65 -19.67 6.04
N TYR A 299 -5.72 -18.41 6.47
CA TYR A 299 -6.20 -18.07 7.81
C TYR A 299 -7.68 -18.42 7.99
N LEU A 300 -8.51 -18.08 7.01
CA LEU A 300 -9.93 -18.41 7.04
C LEU A 300 -10.16 -19.92 7.08
N ASP A 301 -9.46 -20.70 6.25
CA ASP A 301 -9.62 -22.16 6.21
C ASP A 301 -9.19 -22.80 7.54
N THR A 302 -8.04 -22.40 8.10
CA THR A 302 -7.58 -22.88 9.40
C THR A 302 -8.57 -22.52 10.52
N LEU A 303 -8.99 -21.26 10.60
CA LEU A 303 -9.92 -20.81 11.64
C LEU A 303 -11.33 -21.39 11.45
N SER A 304 -11.75 -21.63 10.21
CA SER A 304 -13.04 -22.24 9.90
C SER A 304 -13.13 -23.65 10.45
N THR A 305 -12.04 -24.42 10.32
CA THR A 305 -11.93 -25.74 10.92
C THR A 305 -11.81 -25.66 12.44
N GLU A 306 -10.97 -24.76 12.97
CA GLU A 306 -10.76 -24.57 14.42
C GLU A 306 -12.07 -24.19 15.15
N LEU A 307 -12.86 -23.29 14.56
CA LEU A 307 -14.07 -22.70 15.16
C LEU A 307 -15.37 -23.29 14.62
N SER A 308 -15.30 -24.35 13.79
CA SER A 308 -16.46 -24.98 13.16
C SER A 308 -17.46 -23.98 12.54
N THR A 309 -16.97 -22.96 11.83
CA THR A 309 -17.82 -21.87 11.30
C THR A 309 -17.43 -21.44 9.89
N LYS A 310 -18.42 -21.01 9.12
CA LYS A 310 -18.25 -20.32 7.82
C LYS A 310 -18.65 -18.84 7.88
N LEU A 311 -19.05 -18.36 9.05
CA LEU A 311 -19.45 -16.98 9.24
C LEU A 311 -18.24 -16.07 9.43
N VAL A 312 -18.13 -15.08 8.56
CA VAL A 312 -17.14 -14.02 8.62
C VAL A 312 -17.83 -12.68 8.89
N ARG A 313 -17.36 -11.94 9.90
CA ARG A 313 -17.91 -10.61 10.24
C ARG A 313 -16.90 -9.52 9.95
N LEU A 314 -17.24 -8.59 9.08
CA LEU A 314 -16.43 -7.39 8.85
C LEU A 314 -16.86 -6.30 9.83
N TYR A 315 -15.88 -5.67 10.50
CA TYR A 315 -16.05 -4.52 11.38
C TYR A 315 -15.47 -3.28 10.68
N PRO A 316 -16.32 -2.49 9.98
CA PRO A 316 -15.88 -1.30 9.27
C PRO A 316 -15.38 -0.21 10.22
N ASP A 317 -14.44 0.61 9.74
CA ASP A 317 -14.05 1.85 10.42
C ASP A 317 -15.23 2.84 10.47
N ALA A 318 -15.25 3.66 11.52
CA ALA A 318 -16.21 4.75 11.62
C ALA A 318 -16.07 5.71 10.42
N GLY A 319 -17.20 6.08 9.82
CA GLY A 319 -17.21 6.91 8.62
C GLY A 319 -16.84 6.18 7.32
N ALA A 320 -16.68 4.85 7.32
CA ALA A 320 -16.36 4.09 6.12
C ALA A 320 -17.34 4.33 4.97
N ILE A 321 -18.63 4.48 5.27
CA ILE A 321 -19.70 4.70 4.27
C ILE A 321 -19.56 6.02 3.49
N ALA A 322 -18.74 6.96 3.98
CA ALA A 322 -18.43 8.22 3.30
C ALA A 322 -17.10 8.15 2.52
N ASN A 323 -16.40 7.00 2.53
CA ASN A 323 -15.10 6.83 1.90
C ASN A 323 -15.12 5.75 0.82
N PHE A 324 -15.23 6.18 -0.43
CA PHE A 324 -15.26 5.30 -1.60
C PHE A 324 -14.08 4.31 -1.66
N ASN A 325 -12.86 4.74 -1.31
CA ASN A 325 -11.69 3.86 -1.40
C ASN A 325 -11.75 2.73 -0.37
N VAL A 326 -12.24 3.03 0.82
CA VAL A 326 -12.44 2.04 1.90
C VAL A 326 -13.57 1.09 1.53
N LEU A 327 -14.74 1.59 1.09
CA LEU A 327 -15.85 0.75 0.65
C LEU A 327 -15.44 -0.19 -0.50
N ARG A 328 -14.63 0.30 -1.43
CA ARG A 328 -14.10 -0.52 -2.53
C ARG A 328 -13.18 -1.64 -2.01
N GLN A 329 -12.39 -1.40 -0.98
CA GLN A 329 -11.56 -2.45 -0.37
C GLN A 329 -12.43 -3.49 0.32
N TYR A 330 -13.47 -3.07 1.05
CA TYR A 330 -14.43 -3.97 1.68
C TYR A 330 -15.19 -4.81 0.64
N GLN A 331 -15.69 -4.20 -0.45
CA GLN A 331 -16.37 -4.92 -1.53
C GLN A 331 -15.48 -6.03 -2.13
N LYS A 332 -14.20 -5.74 -2.37
CA LYS A 332 -13.24 -6.75 -2.85
C LYS A 332 -12.98 -7.86 -1.85
N ALA A 333 -12.84 -7.51 -0.57
CA ALA A 333 -12.65 -8.51 0.48
C ALA A 333 -13.88 -9.42 0.60
N ILE A 334 -15.08 -8.85 0.63
CA ILE A 334 -16.36 -9.56 0.68
C ILE A 334 -16.49 -10.49 -0.54
N ALA A 335 -16.24 -10.00 -1.75
CA ALA A 335 -16.30 -10.81 -2.96
C ALA A 335 -15.34 -12.01 -2.94
N LEU A 336 -14.11 -11.83 -2.45
CA LEU A 336 -13.16 -12.93 -2.30
C LEU A 336 -13.65 -13.97 -1.29
N VAL A 337 -14.06 -13.51 -0.10
CA VAL A 337 -14.48 -14.36 1.02
C VAL A 337 -15.75 -15.14 0.65
N THR A 338 -16.76 -14.48 0.09
CA THR A 338 -17.98 -15.14 -0.41
C THR A 338 -17.67 -16.08 -1.57
N GLY A 339 -16.75 -15.71 -2.47
CA GLY A 339 -16.30 -16.58 -3.56
C GLY A 339 -15.63 -17.87 -3.09
N TRP A 340 -15.12 -17.91 -1.85
CA TRP A 340 -14.59 -19.13 -1.22
C TRP A 340 -15.62 -19.91 -0.39
N GLY A 341 -16.90 -19.51 -0.44
CA GLY A 341 -18.00 -20.22 0.25
C GLY A 341 -18.20 -19.81 1.70
N TYR A 342 -17.71 -18.64 2.12
CA TYR A 342 -17.99 -18.08 3.44
C TYR A 342 -19.21 -17.15 3.40
N GLU A 343 -19.94 -17.12 4.50
CA GLU A 343 -21.03 -16.17 4.73
C GLU A 343 -20.45 -14.90 5.33
N VAL A 344 -20.92 -13.73 4.89
CA VAL A 344 -20.40 -12.44 5.37
C VAL A 344 -21.51 -11.60 5.97
N GLU A 345 -21.27 -11.13 7.19
CA GLU A 345 -22.06 -10.12 7.89
C GLU A 345 -21.21 -8.87 8.15
N ILE A 346 -21.87 -7.73 8.28
CA ILE A 346 -21.23 -6.46 8.61
C ILE A 346 -21.68 -6.02 10.01
N ALA A 347 -20.72 -5.78 10.89
CA ALA A 347 -20.98 -5.22 12.22
C ALA A 347 -21.35 -3.74 12.10
N TRP A 348 -22.49 -3.38 12.70
CA TRP A 348 -23.10 -2.06 12.58
C TRP A 348 -23.61 -1.56 13.93
N TRP A 349 -23.04 -0.44 14.37
CA TRP A 349 -23.43 0.30 15.58
C TRP A 349 -23.71 1.77 15.23
N LYS A 350 -24.21 2.01 14.00
CA LYS A 350 -24.54 3.34 13.47
C LYS A 350 -23.32 4.28 13.36
N GLN A 351 -22.17 3.72 12.98
CA GLN A 351 -20.90 4.44 12.86
C GLN A 351 -20.77 5.30 11.59
N PHE A 352 -21.69 6.25 11.40
CA PHE A 352 -21.83 7.03 10.17
C PHE A 352 -20.66 7.99 9.88
N ASP A 353 -20.05 8.57 10.91
CA ASP A 353 -19.08 9.67 10.78
C ASP A 353 -17.85 9.44 11.67
N LYS A 354 -16.66 9.70 11.11
CA LYS A 354 -15.36 9.44 11.73
C LYS A 354 -15.00 10.38 12.89
N ASN A 355 -15.60 11.56 12.95
CA ASN A 355 -15.35 12.56 13.98
C ASN A 355 -16.26 12.38 15.20
N THR A 356 -17.43 11.77 15.01
CA THR A 356 -18.44 11.63 16.07
C THR A 356 -18.64 10.20 16.56
N HIS A 357 -18.28 9.20 15.76
CA HIS A 357 -18.43 7.80 16.13
C HIS A 357 -17.06 7.15 16.34
N ALA A 358 -17.01 6.31 17.36
CA ALA A 358 -15.83 5.53 17.72
C ALA A 358 -15.67 4.31 16.82
N ASP A 359 -14.41 3.95 16.59
CA ASP A 359 -14.01 2.67 16.01
C ASP A 359 -14.21 1.51 17.00
N ILE A 360 -14.15 0.26 16.53
CA ILE A 360 -14.38 -0.92 17.36
C ILE A 360 -13.45 -1.02 18.59
N ASP A 361 -12.22 -0.51 18.51
CA ASP A 361 -11.25 -0.50 19.60
C ASP A 361 -11.44 0.63 20.61
N GLU A 362 -12.45 1.47 20.40
CA GLU A 362 -12.77 2.64 21.22
C GLU A 362 -14.18 2.54 21.82
N LEU A 363 -14.89 1.43 21.58
CA LEU A 363 -16.23 1.18 22.14
C LEU A 363 -16.16 0.70 23.59
N THR A 364 -17.11 1.17 24.40
CA THR A 364 -17.38 0.66 25.74
C THR A 364 -18.14 -0.68 25.69
N ALA A 365 -18.13 -1.43 26.79
CA ALA A 365 -18.90 -2.68 26.89
C ALA A 365 -20.39 -2.52 26.56
N ALA A 366 -21.00 -1.40 26.94
CA ALA A 366 -22.39 -1.09 26.61
C ALA A 366 -22.58 -0.92 25.09
N GLN A 367 -21.71 -0.15 24.43
CA GLN A 367 -21.77 0.07 22.98
C GLN A 367 -21.47 -1.21 22.19
N LEU A 368 -20.57 -2.07 22.68
CA LEU A 368 -20.31 -3.38 22.08
C LEU A 368 -21.57 -4.25 22.04
N SER A 369 -22.44 -4.15 23.06
CA SER A 369 -23.71 -4.89 23.10
C SER A 369 -24.78 -4.36 22.13
N GLU A 370 -24.62 -3.13 21.63
CA GLU A 370 -25.51 -2.52 20.62
C GLU A 370 -25.13 -2.90 19.18
N ILE A 371 -24.02 -3.61 18.98
CA ILE A 371 -23.59 -4.04 17.65
C ILE A 371 -24.65 -4.98 17.06
N THR A 372 -25.21 -4.55 15.93
CA THR A 372 -26.07 -5.38 15.09
C THR A 372 -25.28 -5.92 13.90
N TYR A 373 -25.75 -7.02 13.32
CA TYR A 373 -25.15 -7.60 12.13
C TYR A 373 -26.11 -7.46 10.95
N ILE A 374 -25.65 -6.79 9.90
CA ILE A 374 -26.44 -6.54 8.68
C ILE A 374 -25.76 -7.21 7.48
N THR A 375 -26.53 -7.46 6.42
CA THR A 375 -25.97 -8.03 5.19
C THR A 375 -25.07 -7.02 4.47
N PRO A 376 -24.10 -7.46 3.65
CA PRO A 376 -23.33 -6.57 2.79
C PRO A 376 -24.20 -5.64 1.94
N ALA A 377 -25.30 -6.16 1.36
CA ALA A 377 -26.22 -5.36 0.56
C ALA A 377 -26.89 -4.24 1.38
N ALA A 378 -27.31 -4.54 2.62
CA ALA A 378 -27.87 -3.55 3.52
C ALA A 378 -26.83 -2.51 3.97
N PHE A 379 -25.57 -2.90 4.13
CA PHE A 379 -24.50 -1.96 4.48
C PHE A 379 -24.19 -1.00 3.31
N PHE A 380 -24.03 -1.51 2.09
CA PHE A 380 -23.73 -0.66 0.93
C PHE A 380 -24.89 0.23 0.53
N SER A 381 -26.14 -0.09 0.89
CA SER A 381 -27.28 0.80 0.65
C SER A 381 -27.30 2.04 1.58
N LEU A 382 -26.47 2.08 2.62
CA LEU A 382 -26.33 3.22 3.53
C LEU A 382 -25.50 4.37 2.94
N CYS A 383 -24.65 4.11 1.94
CA CYS A 383 -23.87 5.17 1.30
C CYS A 383 -24.72 5.99 0.31
N ASP A 384 -24.28 7.19 -0.06
CA ASP A 384 -25.03 8.04 -0.99
C ASP A 384 -25.14 7.42 -2.41
N ARG A 385 -26.10 7.91 -3.21
CA ARG A 385 -26.36 7.35 -4.55
C ARG A 385 -25.18 7.47 -5.51
N ASP A 386 -24.38 8.53 -5.41
CA ASP A 386 -23.19 8.69 -6.28
C ASP A 386 -22.17 7.59 -5.96
N MET A 387 -21.95 7.34 -4.68
CA MET A 387 -21.06 6.29 -4.20
C MET A 387 -21.54 4.90 -4.61
N GLN A 388 -22.84 4.63 -4.49
CA GLN A 388 -23.45 3.37 -4.95
C GLN A 388 -23.21 3.15 -6.45
N ASN A 389 -23.47 4.16 -7.29
CA ASN A 389 -23.25 4.05 -8.73
C ASN A 389 -21.78 3.76 -9.07
N ARG A 390 -20.85 4.47 -8.42
CA ARG A 390 -19.41 4.27 -8.62
C ARG A 390 -18.91 2.89 -8.20
N LEU A 391 -19.57 2.26 -7.23
CA LEU A 391 -19.27 0.89 -6.79
C LEU A 391 -19.87 -0.18 -7.71
N ALA A 392 -20.90 0.15 -8.49
CA ALA A 392 -21.57 -0.77 -9.42
C ALA A 392 -20.95 -0.78 -10.83
N ASP A 393 -20.35 0.33 -11.27
CA ASP A 393 -19.82 0.50 -12.64
C ASP A 393 -18.52 -0.29 -12.96
N ARG A 394 -18.05 -1.18 -12.07
CA ARG A 394 -16.78 -1.91 -12.21
C ARG A 394 -16.79 -3.25 -11.49
#